data_AF-A0A7V8JG80-F1
#
_entry.id   AF-A0A7V8JG80-F1
#
_cell.length_a   1.000
_cell.length_b   1.000
_cell.length_c   1.000
_cell.angle_alpha   90.00
_cell.angle_beta   90.00
_cell.angle_gamma   90.00
#
_symmetry.space_group_name_H-M   'P 1'
#
loop_
_entity.id
_entity.type
_entity.pdbx_description
1 polymer ?
#
loop_
_entity_poly.entity_id
_entity_poly.type
_entity_poly.pdbx_seq_one_letter_code
_entity_poly.pdbx_strand_id
1 'polypeptide(L)'
;MHKTLFAVAVAILAGAATAQDAPPPSDDIAAHDARVGKPMFVAAQDLSSLHHCERLLRVRSIDGDDAHFYASCPSGGAPIEIHCNGTSCHEAAPQG
;
A
#
# COMPACT_ATOMS: atom_id res chain seq x y z
N MET A 1 -51.50 21.51 -36.40
CA MET A 1 -51.33 21.79 -34.96
C MET A 1 -49.84 21.86 -34.70
N HIS A 2 -49.29 23.07 -34.64
CA HIS A 2 -47.86 23.31 -34.42
C HIS A 2 -47.65 23.67 -32.96
N LYS A 3 -46.76 22.96 -32.26
CA LYS A 3 -46.17 23.48 -31.03
C LYS A 3 -44.79 22.89 -30.78
N THR A 4 -43.87 23.82 -30.72
CA THR A 4 -42.41 23.76 -30.72
C THR A 4 -41.85 23.41 -29.33
N LEU A 5 -40.56 23.03 -29.33
CA LEU A 5 -39.55 23.15 -28.26
C LEU A 5 -39.62 22.14 -27.11
N PHE A 6 -38.52 21.40 -26.92
CA PHE A 6 -37.69 21.55 -25.71
C PHE A 6 -36.27 21.04 -26.02
N ALA A 7 -35.33 21.98 -26.09
CA ALA A 7 -33.90 21.72 -26.07
C ALA A 7 -33.51 21.23 -24.67
N VAL A 8 -32.92 20.05 -24.55
CA VAL A 8 -32.29 19.61 -23.32
C VAL A 8 -30.82 20.04 -23.37
N ALA A 9 -30.50 20.99 -22.52
CA ALA A 9 -29.19 21.56 -22.34
C ALA A 9 -28.18 20.50 -21.88
N VAL A 10 -27.04 20.49 -22.56
CA VAL A 10 -25.81 19.82 -22.18
C VAL A 10 -25.26 20.50 -20.92
N ALA A 11 -25.18 19.77 -19.80
CA ALA A 11 -24.41 20.16 -18.64
C ALA A 11 -23.16 19.27 -18.55
N ILE A 12 -22.04 19.78 -19.06
CA ILE A 12 -20.70 19.23 -18.84
C ILE A 12 -20.32 19.63 -17.40
N LEU A 13 -20.39 18.68 -16.46
CA LEU A 13 -19.74 18.83 -15.18
C LEU A 13 -18.36 18.19 -15.26
N ALA A 14 -17.36 19.06 -15.43
CA ALA A 14 -15.97 18.77 -15.18
C ALA A 14 -15.80 18.52 -13.67
N GLY A 15 -15.47 17.28 -13.31
CA GLY A 15 -15.01 16.89 -11.98
C GLY A 15 -13.67 16.20 -12.11
N ALA A 16 -12.59 16.99 -12.13
CA ALA A 16 -11.22 16.50 -12.00
C ALA A 16 -11.00 16.05 -10.55
N ALA A 17 -11.35 14.81 -10.24
CA ALA A 17 -10.75 14.10 -9.13
C ALA A 17 -9.49 13.43 -9.69
N THR A 18 -8.35 14.09 -9.57
CA THR A 18 -7.07 13.38 -9.62
C THR A 18 -7.05 12.49 -8.38
N ALA A 19 -7.59 11.28 -8.52
CA ALA A 19 -7.15 10.18 -7.69
C ALA A 19 -5.62 10.21 -7.78
N GLN A 20 -4.97 10.51 -6.67
CA GLN A 20 -3.54 10.35 -6.55
C GLN A 20 -3.29 8.91 -6.96
N ASP A 21 -2.70 8.75 -8.14
CA ASP A 21 -2.06 7.53 -8.58
C ASP A 21 -0.93 7.31 -7.59
N ALA A 22 -1.29 6.83 -6.39
CA ALA A 22 -0.33 6.20 -5.51
C ALA A 22 0.25 5.08 -6.39
N PRO A 23 1.56 5.09 -6.66
CA PRO A 23 2.16 4.10 -7.51
C PRO A 23 1.65 2.73 -7.04
N PRO A 24 1.17 1.86 -7.96
CA PRO A 24 0.63 0.57 -7.58
C PRO A 24 1.64 -0.09 -6.66
N PRO A 25 1.21 -0.69 -5.54
CA PRO A 25 2.11 -1.31 -4.60
C PRO A 25 2.99 -2.24 -5.41
N SER A 26 4.27 -1.91 -5.46
CA SER A 26 5.22 -2.69 -6.20
C SER A 26 5.29 -3.99 -5.43
N ASP A 27 4.61 -5.04 -5.91
CA ASP A 27 4.48 -6.35 -5.28
C ASP A 27 5.82 -7.11 -5.25
N ASP A 28 6.92 -6.37 -5.17
CA ASP A 28 8.26 -6.84 -5.07
C ASP A 28 8.47 -7.42 -3.68
N ILE A 29 8.96 -8.65 -3.68
CA ILE A 29 9.33 -9.36 -2.47
C ILE A 29 10.53 -8.63 -1.87
N ALA A 30 10.42 -8.19 -0.62
CA ALA A 30 11.44 -7.40 0.05
C ALA A 30 12.81 -8.10 0.13
N ALA A 31 12.83 -9.44 0.12
CA ALA A 31 14.06 -10.23 0.08
C ALA A 31 14.90 -10.02 -1.20
N HIS A 32 14.29 -9.53 -2.29
CA HIS A 32 14.96 -9.25 -3.57
C HIS A 32 15.20 -7.76 -3.82
N ASP A 33 14.72 -6.87 -2.95
CA ASP A 33 14.91 -5.44 -3.09
C ASP A 33 16.26 -5.01 -2.50
N ALA A 34 17.18 -4.57 -3.35
CA ALA A 34 18.52 -4.17 -2.94
C ALA A 34 18.54 -2.92 -2.02
N ARG A 35 17.44 -2.15 -1.96
CA ARG A 35 17.28 -1.02 -1.03
C ARG A 35 16.96 -1.51 0.37
N VAL A 36 16.41 -2.72 0.51
CA VAL A 36 16.12 -3.33 1.81
C VAL A 36 17.40 -3.96 2.36
N GLY A 37 17.99 -3.30 3.34
CA GLY A 37 19.09 -3.88 4.10
C GLY A 37 18.66 -5.17 4.81
N LYS A 38 19.54 -6.18 4.81
CA LYS A 38 19.32 -7.44 5.53
C LYS A 38 18.88 -7.29 6.99
N PRO A 39 19.47 -6.39 7.82
CA PRO A 39 19.02 -6.25 9.21
C PRO A 39 17.61 -5.66 9.32
N MET A 40 17.22 -4.73 8.43
CA MET A 40 15.85 -4.20 8.35
C MET A 40 14.85 -5.29 7.99
N PHE A 41 15.18 -6.10 6.96
CA PHE A 41 14.32 -7.20 6.52
C PHE A 41 14.07 -8.22 7.65
N VAL A 42 15.12 -8.58 8.40
CA VAL A 42 14.98 -9.52 9.53
C VAL A 42 14.10 -8.94 10.64
N ALA A 43 14.29 -7.67 10.99
CA ALA A 43 13.45 -7.00 12.00
C ALA A 43 11.97 -6.97 11.60
N ALA A 44 11.67 -6.69 10.34
CA ALA A 44 10.30 -6.72 9.82
C ALA A 44 9.71 -8.15 9.80
N GLN A 45 10.52 -9.17 9.49
CA GLN A 45 10.10 -10.57 9.54
C GLN A 45 9.81 -11.04 10.97
N ASP A 46 10.60 -10.60 11.94
CA ASP A 46 10.40 -10.93 13.35
C ASP A 46 9.08 -10.33 13.84
N LEU A 47 8.79 -9.07 13.51
CA LEU A 47 7.50 -8.45 13.79
C LEU A 47 6.36 -9.23 13.13
N SER A 48 6.46 -9.53 11.83
CA SER A 48 5.43 -10.33 11.13
C SER A 48 5.16 -11.68 11.80
N SER A 49 6.21 -12.32 12.30
CA SER A 49 6.11 -13.60 13.02
C SER A 49 5.38 -13.46 14.36
N LEU A 50 5.54 -12.34 15.07
CA LEU A 50 4.79 -12.04 16.30
C LEU A 50 3.29 -11.92 16.04
N HIS A 51 2.90 -11.46 14.85
CA HIS A 51 1.49 -11.38 14.42
C HIS A 51 0.99 -12.67 13.76
N HIS A 52 1.78 -13.76 13.78
CA HIS A 52 1.46 -15.03 13.11
C HIS A 52 1.21 -14.87 11.60
N CYS A 53 1.84 -13.87 10.98
CA CYS A 53 1.79 -13.61 9.55
C CYS A 53 2.95 -14.31 8.84
N GLU A 54 2.88 -14.34 7.51
CA GLU A 54 3.96 -14.88 6.71
C GLU A 54 5.24 -14.03 6.84
N ARG A 55 6.40 -14.67 6.70
CA ARG A 55 7.70 -13.98 6.66
C ARG A 55 8.07 -13.49 5.27
N LEU A 56 7.19 -13.72 4.29
CA LEU A 56 7.32 -13.23 2.93
C LEU A 56 6.74 -11.81 2.86
N LEU A 57 7.61 -10.80 3.01
CA LEU A 57 7.18 -9.41 3.04
C LEU A 57 7.13 -8.83 1.63
N ARG A 58 6.10 -8.03 1.36
CA ARG A 58 5.98 -7.21 0.16
C ARG A 58 6.41 -5.79 0.48
N VAL A 59 7.21 -5.19 -0.39
CA VAL A 59 7.58 -3.77 -0.26
C VAL A 59 6.40 -2.91 -0.68
N ARG A 60 6.04 -1.90 0.11
CA ARG A 60 5.04 -0.89 -0.28
C ARG A 60 5.72 0.40 -0.71
N SER A 61 6.71 0.85 0.08
CA SER A 61 7.55 2.00 -0.23
C SER A 61 8.86 1.93 0.54
N ILE A 62 9.90 2.58 -0.01
CA ILE A 62 11.21 2.72 0.64
C ILE A 62 11.75 4.12 0.33
N ASP A 63 12.11 4.86 1.37
CA ASP A 63 12.78 6.14 1.32
C ASP A 63 13.96 6.14 2.31
N GLY A 64 15.17 5.86 1.81
CA GLY A 64 16.36 5.74 2.66
C GLY A 64 16.24 4.62 3.67
N ASP A 65 16.27 4.98 4.96
CA ASP A 65 16.08 4.05 6.08
C ASP A 65 14.60 3.80 6.41
N ASP A 66 13.68 4.59 5.87
CA ASP A 66 12.24 4.41 6.07
C ASP A 66 11.68 3.43 5.04
N ALA A 67 11.10 2.33 5.51
CA ALA A 67 10.49 1.32 4.66
C ALA A 67 9.12 0.90 5.19
N HIS A 68 8.18 0.77 4.26
CA HIS A 68 6.86 0.22 4.52
C HIS A 68 6.74 -1.16 3.88
N PHE A 69 6.34 -2.14 4.68
CA PHE A 69 6.14 -3.51 4.25
C PHE A 69 4.70 -3.95 4.51
N TYR A 70 4.24 -4.87 3.68
CA TYR A 70 2.97 -5.56 3.86
C TYR A 70 3.22 -7.06 4.11
N ALA A 71 2.52 -7.63 5.10
CA ALA A 71 2.56 -9.05 5.41
C ALA A 71 1.16 -9.66 5.39
N SER A 72 0.98 -10.75 4.64
CA SER A 72 -0.29 -11.50 4.63
C SER A 72 -0.32 -12.54 5.75
N CYS A 73 -1.48 -12.79 6.35
CA CYS A 73 -1.61 -13.70 7.48
C CYS A 73 -2.54 -14.86 7.08
N PRO A 74 -2.01 -15.98 6.51
CA PRO A 74 -2.81 -17.03 5.90
C PRO A 74 -3.66 -17.83 6.90
N SER A 75 -3.33 -17.78 8.19
CA SER A 75 -4.03 -18.49 9.27
C SER A 75 -5.37 -17.84 9.67
N GLY A 76 -5.94 -16.95 8.84
CA GLY A 76 -7.18 -16.23 9.12
C GLY A 76 -6.99 -14.94 9.92
N GLY A 77 -5.74 -14.49 10.11
CA GLY A 77 -5.43 -13.18 10.68
C GLY A 77 -5.65 -12.06 9.66
N ALA A 78 -5.94 -10.85 10.15
CA ALA A 78 -5.93 -9.67 9.28
C ALA A 78 -4.49 -9.39 8.81
N PRO A 79 -4.27 -9.05 7.53
CA PRO A 79 -2.94 -8.63 7.08
C PRO A 79 -2.50 -7.37 7.81
N ILE A 80 -1.19 -7.19 7.94
CA ILE A 80 -0.59 -6.07 8.65
C ILE A 80 0.31 -5.24 7.73
N GLU A 81 0.35 -3.95 8.01
CA GLU A 81 1.37 -3.03 7.49
C GLU A 81 2.45 -2.86 8.56
N ILE A 82 3.70 -2.75 8.12
CA ILE A 82 4.87 -2.61 8.99
C ILE A 82 5.65 -1.39 8.51
N HIS A 83 5.91 -0.45 9.41
CA HIS A 83 6.83 0.66 9.16
C HIS A 83 8.14 0.40 9.91
N CYS A 84 9.25 0.42 9.17
CA CYS A 84 10.59 0.34 9.70
C CYS A 84 11.34 1.66 9.45
N ASN A 85 12.09 2.10 10.45
CA ASN A 85 13.17 3.07 10.31
C ASN A 85 14.48 2.36 10.65
N GLY A 86 15.22 1.94 9.63
CA GLY A 86 16.37 1.06 9.74
C GLY A 86 15.99 -0.30 10.33
N THR A 87 16.40 -0.56 11.58
CA THR A 87 16.08 -1.82 12.28
C THR A 87 14.93 -1.71 13.29
N SER A 88 14.37 -0.52 13.45
CA SER A 88 13.25 -0.27 14.37
C SER A 88 11.94 -0.40 13.62
N CYS A 89 11.22 -1.51 13.81
CA CYS A 89 9.98 -1.82 13.10
C CYS A 89 8.77 -1.86 14.05
N HIS A 90 7.63 -1.35 13.58
CA HIS A 90 6.37 -1.35 14.32
C HIS A 90 5.18 -1.53 13.37
N GLU A 91 4.05 -1.97 13.92
CA GLU A 91 2.80 -2.06 13.17
C GLU A 91 2.33 -0.65 12.77
N ALA A 92 1.97 -0.49 11.50
CA ALA A 92 1.50 0.76 10.93
C ALA A 92 0.00 0.67 10.60
N ALA A 93 -0.63 1.83 10.43
CA ALA A 93 -2.00 1.87 9.95
C ALA A 93 -2.08 1.29 8.52
N PRO A 94 -3.16 0.54 8.19
CA PRO A 94 -3.37 0.02 6.84
C PRO A 94 -3.41 1.18 5.82
N GLN A 95 -2.58 1.11 4.78
CA GLN A 95 -2.37 2.22 3.85
C GLN A 95 -3.34 2.29 2.66
N GLY A 96 -4.35 1.39 2.61
CA GLY A 96 -5.38 1.39 1.56
C GLY A 96 -4.95 0.70 0.28
#